data_AF-A0A8J3V1W9-F1
#
_entry.id   AF-A0A8J3V1W9-F1
#
_cell.length_a   1.000
_cell.length_b   1.000
_cell.length_c   1.000
_cell.angle_alpha   90.00
_cell.angle_beta   90.00
_cell.angle_gamma   90.00
#
_symmetry.space_group_name_H-M   'P 1'
#
loop_
_entity.id
_entity.type
_entity.pdbx_description
1 polymer ?
#
loop_
_entity_poly.entity_id
_entity_poly.type
_entity_poly.pdbx_seq_one_letter_code
_entity_poly.pdbx_strand_id
1 'polypeptide(L)'
;MTAGALLGATATVVVLTRDDRGTAPPTSAPKTRPVMSEVTLESSIWSGAGVKVSQRSEKASLELGTRFSASRDGVVTGMRFYKAASERGTHRGSLWDSGHKLLAQVTFTGETGSGWQEAMFSKPVPIRTGRDYTVSYHTRNGGYVVQRGVFAKPITSGPLTAKAGVYSVAKRTSFPSHQHPTKVSYFVDVIFQHREVRYQNGQGSQASPTPTPPARPSASPTPTRRAPSTPPKPPASSGPTKQPTSPGGSWPSASTTGVPSGVKLDERGSITVTKDGTVIDGQYVRGEINVDADNVTIRNTRVAAAPGDWGIIQRSGHRGLTVEDSEVYGNGKQRTQFGILNQGGDLTVRRVDIHTISNGILTEQGLIEDSYIHDPVYYSGDHTDMIMCTSGPPSGAKLVIRGNTVINTLDQTGAVALFQDFGVVRNVTVEGNFLAGGGYTVYGGGGDKGTSSNIKIVNNVFSRKVWSKGGYFGPVAHYDDNGSGNVWSGNKWENGSPVSAG
;
A
#
# COMPACT_ATOMS: atom_id res chain seq x y z
N MET A 1 17.43 29.94 -24.62
CA MET A 1 18.78 29.55 -24.16
C MET A 1 18.66 28.27 -23.38
N THR A 2 19.18 27.19 -23.96
CA THR A 2 19.32 25.87 -23.32
C THR A 2 20.55 25.91 -22.41
N ALA A 3 20.38 25.53 -21.13
CA ALA A 3 21.49 25.22 -20.23
C ALA A 3 21.22 23.84 -19.62
N GLY A 4 22.07 22.88 -19.98
CA GLY A 4 22.06 21.53 -19.45
C GLY A 4 22.69 21.45 -18.06
N ALA A 5 22.50 20.31 -17.40
CA ALA A 5 23.15 20.00 -16.14
C ALA A 5 23.72 18.57 -16.14
N LEU A 6 25.05 18.55 -16.00
CA LEU A 6 25.97 17.57 -15.44
C LEU A 6 25.80 16.07 -15.74
N LEU A 7 26.74 15.55 -16.54
CA LEU A 7 27.17 14.15 -16.51
C LEU A 7 27.89 13.86 -15.19
N GLY A 8 27.36 12.95 -14.37
CA GLY A 8 28.10 12.28 -13.31
C GLY A 8 28.89 11.11 -13.88
N ALA A 9 30.21 11.23 -13.96
CA ALA A 9 31.09 10.14 -14.38
C ALA A 9 31.18 9.06 -13.29
N THR A 10 30.94 7.79 -13.65
CA THR A 10 31.18 6.64 -12.77
C THR A 10 32.50 5.97 -13.18
N ALA A 11 33.49 6.01 -12.29
CA ALA A 11 34.75 5.26 -12.46
C ALA A 11 34.51 3.78 -12.15
N THR A 12 34.89 2.89 -13.05
CA THR A 12 34.88 1.44 -12.82
C THR A 12 36.32 0.97 -12.62
N VAL A 13 36.68 0.57 -11.40
CA VAL A 13 37.95 -0.13 -11.11
C VAL A 13 37.68 -1.62 -11.22
N VAL A 14 38.35 -2.31 -12.15
CA VAL A 14 38.35 -3.78 -12.23
C VAL A 14 39.72 -4.27 -11.79
N VAL A 15 39.78 -4.94 -10.63
CA VAL A 15 40.98 -5.65 -10.17
C VAL A 15 40.87 -7.10 -10.66
N LEU A 16 41.84 -7.56 -11.46
CA LEU A 16 41.96 -8.96 -11.88
C LEU A 16 43.18 -9.58 -11.18
N THR A 17 42.97 -10.55 -10.29
CA THR A 17 44.05 -11.42 -9.79
C THR A 17 44.15 -12.64 -10.70
N ARG A 18 45.34 -12.90 -11.25
CA ARG A 18 45.66 -14.11 -12.04
C ARG A 18 46.33 -15.12 -11.11
N ASP A 19 45.91 -16.39 -11.16
CA ASP A 19 46.54 -17.50 -10.44
C ASP A 19 47.03 -18.53 -11.46
N ASP A 20 48.33 -18.81 -11.47
CA ASP A 20 49.04 -19.61 -12.48
C ASP A 20 49.00 -21.10 -12.16
N ARG A 21 47.92 -21.82 -12.49
CA ARG A 21 47.91 -23.30 -12.60
C ARG A 21 46.99 -23.76 -13.74
N GLY A 22 47.55 -24.55 -14.66
CA GLY A 22 46.98 -24.92 -15.97
C GLY A 22 45.78 -25.86 -15.97
N THR A 23 44.64 -25.43 -15.43
CA THR A 23 43.32 -25.99 -15.71
C THR A 23 42.39 -24.87 -16.17
N ALA A 24 41.73 -25.07 -17.31
CA ALA A 24 40.81 -24.07 -17.88
C ALA A 24 39.75 -23.67 -16.85
N PRO A 25 39.55 -22.37 -16.57
CA PRO A 25 38.58 -21.93 -15.58
C PRO A 25 37.15 -22.08 -16.14
N PRO A 26 36.14 -22.31 -15.28
CA PRO A 26 34.76 -22.11 -15.71
C PRO A 26 34.59 -20.64 -16.12
N THR A 27 34.05 -20.38 -17.30
CA THR A 27 33.62 -19.06 -17.74
C THR A 27 32.44 -18.59 -16.90
N SER A 28 32.69 -18.19 -15.64
CA SER A 28 31.76 -17.39 -14.89
C SER A 28 31.80 -15.97 -15.45
N ALA A 29 30.67 -15.52 -16.00
CA ALA A 29 30.47 -14.11 -16.29
C ALA A 29 30.80 -13.27 -15.04
N PRO A 30 31.42 -12.08 -15.17
CA PRO A 30 31.69 -11.23 -14.01
C PRO A 30 30.37 -10.97 -13.29
N LYS A 31 30.30 -11.28 -11.98
CA LYS A 31 29.16 -10.89 -11.14
C LYS A 31 29.10 -9.36 -11.10
N THR A 32 28.28 -8.77 -11.96
CA THR A 32 27.95 -7.36 -11.87
C THR A 32 27.14 -7.14 -10.60
N ARG A 33 27.76 -6.50 -9.62
CA ARG A 33 27.13 -6.05 -8.39
C ARG A 33 25.95 -5.14 -8.77
N PRO A 34 24.71 -5.38 -8.28
CA PRO A 34 23.58 -4.51 -8.61
C PRO A 34 23.91 -3.09 -8.15
N VAL A 35 23.81 -2.14 -9.08
CA VAL A 35 24.01 -0.73 -8.78
C VAL A 35 22.75 -0.24 -8.10
N MET A 36 22.82 -0.05 -6.78
CA MET A 36 21.77 0.65 -6.03
C MET A 36 21.75 2.10 -6.51
N SER A 37 20.59 2.55 -6.97
CA SER A 37 20.37 3.95 -7.32
C SER A 37 19.38 4.56 -6.33
N GLU A 38 19.85 5.40 -5.42
CA GLU A 38 18.93 6.23 -4.67
C GLU A 38 18.21 7.17 -5.64
N VAL A 39 16.89 7.03 -5.72
CA VAL A 39 16.04 7.92 -6.48
C VAL A 39 15.38 8.88 -5.51
N THR A 40 15.57 10.16 -5.77
CA THR A 40 14.86 11.23 -5.07
C THR A 40 13.46 11.35 -5.66
N LEU A 41 12.45 11.23 -4.82
CA LEU A 41 11.05 11.46 -5.17
C LEU A 41 10.55 12.75 -4.56
N GLU A 42 9.55 13.33 -5.20
CA GLU A 42 8.82 14.49 -4.70
C GLU A 42 7.43 14.07 -4.23
N SER A 43 6.99 14.57 -3.08
CA SER A 43 5.68 14.34 -2.49
C SER A 43 5.05 15.64 -2.01
N SER A 44 3.72 15.68 -1.99
CA SER A 44 2.93 16.83 -1.55
C SER A 44 1.68 16.35 -0.79
N ILE A 45 1.18 17.19 0.11
CA ILE A 45 0.02 16.89 0.98
C ILE A 45 -1.26 16.77 0.14
N TRP A 46 -1.42 17.62 -0.87
CA TRP A 46 -2.67 17.74 -1.63
C TRP A 46 -2.65 17.05 -3.00
N SER A 47 -1.66 16.19 -3.27
CA SER A 47 -1.59 15.41 -4.51
C SER A 47 -2.82 14.49 -4.65
N GLY A 48 -3.63 14.68 -5.69
CA GLY A 48 -4.79 13.82 -5.99
C GLY A 48 -6.10 14.20 -5.32
N ALA A 49 -6.15 15.25 -4.48
CA ALA A 49 -7.39 15.74 -3.89
C ALA A 49 -8.08 16.79 -4.78
N GLY A 50 -9.36 16.61 -5.09
CA GLY A 50 -10.17 17.67 -5.71
C GLY A 50 -10.33 18.85 -4.73
N VAL A 51 -9.61 19.95 -4.98
CA VAL A 51 -9.61 21.14 -4.12
C VAL A 51 -10.97 21.85 -4.20
N LYS A 52 -11.80 21.72 -3.16
CA LYS A 52 -13.08 22.43 -3.03
C LYS A 52 -12.90 23.63 -2.09
N VAL A 53 -12.59 24.78 -2.67
CA VAL A 53 -12.27 26.01 -1.92
C VAL A 53 -13.40 27.03 -1.92
N SER A 54 -13.60 27.69 -0.77
CA SER A 54 -14.35 28.94 -0.67
C SER A 54 -13.37 30.11 -0.54
N GLN A 55 -13.62 31.23 -1.22
CA GLN A 55 -12.82 32.44 -1.06
C GLN A 55 -13.33 33.29 0.11
N ARG A 56 -12.41 33.85 0.89
CA ARG A 56 -12.67 34.78 2.00
C ARG A 56 -11.70 35.94 1.94
N SER A 57 -12.02 36.99 2.69
CA SER A 57 -11.18 38.17 2.82
C SER A 57 -11.36 38.79 4.19
N GLU A 58 -10.25 39.18 4.81
CA GLU A 58 -10.20 39.88 6.10
C GLU A 58 -9.53 41.24 5.90
N LYS A 59 -9.91 42.24 6.70
CA LYS A 59 -9.28 43.59 6.64
C LYS A 59 -7.90 43.65 7.31
N ALA A 60 -7.25 42.51 7.52
CA ALA A 60 -5.99 42.38 8.23
C ALA A 60 -4.99 41.50 7.46
N SER A 61 -3.70 41.77 7.65
CA SER A 61 -2.65 40.88 7.16
C SER A 61 -2.62 39.58 7.98
N LEU A 62 -2.47 38.45 7.28
CA LEU A 62 -2.55 37.12 7.86
C LEU A 62 -1.30 36.32 7.52
N GLU A 63 -0.88 35.47 8.45
CA GLU A 63 -0.10 34.28 8.15
C GLU A 63 -1.03 33.07 8.19
N LEU A 64 -1.05 32.25 7.14
CA LEU A 64 -1.92 31.09 6.99
C LEU A 64 -1.08 29.86 6.66
N GLY A 65 -1.39 28.70 7.23
CA GLY A 65 -0.52 27.54 7.09
C GLY A 65 -1.15 26.19 7.35
N THR A 66 -0.33 25.17 7.15
CA THR A 66 -0.61 23.76 7.42
C THR A 66 0.46 23.22 8.37
N ARG A 67 0.05 22.65 9.49
CA ARG A 67 0.91 21.83 10.35
C ARG A 67 0.97 20.41 9.79
N PHE A 68 2.16 19.85 9.65
CA PHE A 68 2.37 18.53 9.10
C PHE A 68 3.54 17.79 9.77
N SER A 69 3.64 16.49 9.54
CA SER A 69 4.81 15.68 9.84
C SER A 69 5.18 14.80 8.64
N ALA A 70 6.43 14.35 8.59
CA ALA A 70 6.87 13.34 7.63
C ALA A 70 7.11 11.99 8.32
N SER A 71 6.82 10.89 7.66
CA SER A 71 7.17 9.52 8.10
C SER A 71 8.56 9.09 7.66
N ARG A 72 9.25 9.91 6.84
CA ARG A 72 10.61 9.67 6.36
C ARG A 72 11.45 10.93 6.51
N ASP A 73 12.76 10.73 6.66
CA ASP A 73 13.71 11.83 6.53
C ASP A 73 13.76 12.32 5.08
N GLY A 74 13.94 13.62 4.89
CA GLY A 74 14.05 14.20 3.56
C GLY A 74 14.32 15.69 3.62
N VAL A 75 14.11 16.38 2.49
CA VAL A 75 14.33 17.81 2.34
C VAL A 75 13.11 18.47 1.76
N VAL A 76 12.64 19.56 2.38
CA VAL A 76 11.64 20.43 1.77
C VAL A 76 12.36 21.39 0.82
N THR A 77 12.12 21.25 -0.48
CA THR A 77 12.78 22.06 -1.52
C THR A 77 12.02 23.34 -1.83
N GLY A 78 10.71 23.34 -1.58
CA GLY A 78 9.85 24.47 -1.86
C GLY A 78 8.49 24.29 -1.22
N MET A 79 7.57 25.14 -1.62
CA MET A 79 6.20 25.11 -1.11
C MET A 79 5.21 25.66 -2.13
N ARG A 80 3.94 25.33 -1.89
CA ARG A 80 2.81 25.83 -2.66
C ARG A 80 1.78 26.47 -1.74
N PHE A 81 1.05 27.46 -2.24
CA PHE A 81 -0.19 27.89 -1.62
C PHE A 81 -1.25 28.13 -2.69
N TYR A 82 -2.52 27.95 -2.33
CA TYR A 82 -3.60 28.21 -3.27
C TYR A 82 -4.07 29.65 -3.13
N LYS A 83 -3.80 30.47 -4.15
CA LYS A 83 -4.13 31.89 -4.17
C LYS A 83 -5.61 32.13 -4.47
N ALA A 84 -6.26 32.92 -3.63
CA ALA A 84 -7.60 33.43 -3.91
C ALA A 84 -7.57 34.53 -4.98
N ALA A 85 -8.63 34.63 -5.78
CA ALA A 85 -8.71 35.63 -6.86
C ALA A 85 -8.76 37.08 -6.37
N SER A 86 -9.00 37.30 -5.08
CA SER A 86 -8.95 38.60 -4.41
C SER A 86 -7.56 39.00 -3.92
N GLU A 87 -6.61 38.06 -3.85
CA GLU A 87 -5.28 38.33 -3.31
C GLU A 87 -4.42 39.15 -4.28
N ARG A 88 -3.71 40.14 -3.73
CA ARG A 88 -2.88 41.09 -4.49
C ARG A 88 -1.59 41.36 -3.73
N GLY A 89 -0.56 41.77 -4.47
CA GLY A 89 0.75 42.07 -3.92
C GLY A 89 1.61 40.81 -3.75
N THR A 90 2.73 40.99 -3.05
CA THR A 90 3.75 39.96 -2.87
C THR A 90 3.39 39.01 -1.73
N HIS A 91 3.32 37.71 -2.01
CA HIS A 91 3.20 36.68 -0.98
C HIS A 91 4.58 36.14 -0.59
N ARG A 92 4.74 35.80 0.69
CA ARG A 92 5.95 35.14 1.20
C ARG A 92 5.58 33.83 1.85
N GLY A 93 6.29 32.76 1.50
CA GLY A 93 6.17 31.45 2.11
C GLY A 93 7.21 31.24 3.20
N SER A 94 6.88 30.48 4.24
CA SER A 94 7.71 30.23 5.41
C SER A 94 7.60 28.77 5.85
N LEU A 95 8.71 28.18 6.31
CA LEU A 95 8.76 26.85 6.91
C LEU A 95 9.31 26.95 8.33
N TRP A 96 8.65 26.30 9.28
CA TRP A 96 8.95 26.39 10.71
C TRP A 96 9.10 25.02 11.36
N ASP A 97 9.90 24.93 12.41
CA ASP A 97 9.90 23.76 13.31
C ASP A 97 8.84 23.87 14.42
N SER A 98 8.70 22.81 15.21
CA SER A 98 7.81 22.73 16.36
C SER A 98 8.16 23.70 17.50
N GLY A 99 9.38 24.25 17.52
CA GLY A 99 9.85 25.27 18.45
C GLY A 99 9.60 26.70 17.97
N HIS A 100 8.81 26.87 16.90
CA HIS A 100 8.49 28.14 16.27
C HIS A 100 9.67 28.84 15.60
N LYS A 101 10.79 28.13 15.37
CA LYS A 101 11.95 28.67 14.67
C LYS A 101 11.71 28.67 13.17
N LEU A 102 11.99 29.81 12.52
CA LEU A 102 11.98 29.90 11.06
C LEU A 102 13.15 29.11 10.48
N LEU A 103 12.85 28.12 9.65
CA LEU A 103 13.83 27.26 8.98
C LEU A 103 14.15 27.77 7.57
N ALA A 104 13.15 28.26 6.84
CA ALA A 104 13.33 28.88 5.53
C ALA A 104 12.19 29.84 5.20
N GLN A 105 12.47 30.74 4.25
CA GLN A 105 11.51 31.68 3.70
C GLN A 105 11.72 31.85 2.20
N VAL A 106 10.64 32.06 1.46
CA VAL A 106 10.64 32.30 0.01
C VAL A 106 9.68 33.45 -0.32
N THR A 107 9.97 34.19 -1.39
CA THR A 107 9.04 35.16 -1.97
C THR A 107 8.47 34.58 -3.26
N PHE A 108 7.14 34.58 -3.40
CA PHE A 108 6.50 34.13 -4.62
C PHE A 108 6.60 35.23 -5.69
N THR A 109 7.00 34.83 -6.90
CA THR A 109 7.19 35.72 -8.05
C THR A 109 6.52 35.13 -9.28
N GLY A 110 5.99 35.95 -10.18
CA GLY A 110 5.33 35.46 -11.39
C GLY A 110 3.99 34.76 -11.13
N GLU A 111 3.31 35.11 -10.03
CA GLU A 111 2.05 34.48 -9.63
C GLU A 111 0.93 34.69 -10.66
N THR A 112 0.04 33.70 -10.78
CA THR A 112 -1.19 33.83 -11.56
C THR A 112 -2.27 34.59 -10.77
N GLY A 113 -3.41 34.87 -11.42
CA GLY A 113 -4.53 35.58 -10.79
C GLY A 113 -5.22 34.79 -9.66
N SER A 114 -5.21 33.46 -9.74
CA SER A 114 -5.75 32.54 -8.73
C SER A 114 -5.25 31.11 -8.98
N GLY A 115 -5.39 30.23 -7.98
CA GLY A 115 -4.96 28.83 -8.11
C GLY A 115 -3.64 28.56 -7.38
N TRP A 116 -3.13 27.35 -7.53
CA TRP A 116 -1.84 26.97 -6.94
C TRP A 116 -0.70 27.86 -7.44
N GLN A 117 0.01 28.45 -6.49
CA GLN A 117 1.27 29.15 -6.70
C GLN A 117 2.39 28.30 -6.11
N GLU A 118 3.53 28.29 -6.77
CA GLU A 118 4.68 27.49 -6.39
C GLU A 118 5.92 28.37 -6.26
N ALA A 119 6.75 28.12 -5.24
CA ALA A 119 8.07 28.72 -5.13
C ALA A 119 9.05 27.79 -4.41
N MET A 120 10.31 27.84 -4.84
CA MET A 120 11.41 27.04 -4.29
C MET A 120 12.21 27.84 -3.26
N PHE A 121 12.62 27.19 -2.16
CA PHE A 121 13.54 27.79 -1.20
C PHE A 121 14.94 27.92 -1.82
N SER A 122 15.66 28.99 -1.49
CA SER A 122 17.04 29.19 -1.95
C SER A 122 18.00 28.12 -1.41
N LYS A 123 17.65 27.50 -0.27
CA LYS A 123 18.34 26.35 0.31
C LYS A 123 17.28 25.32 0.74
N PRO A 124 17.33 24.08 0.23
CA PRO A 124 16.46 23.00 0.73
C PRO A 124 16.63 22.78 2.23
N VAL A 125 15.54 22.51 2.93
CA VAL A 125 15.52 22.36 4.39
C VAL A 125 15.38 20.88 4.76
N PRO A 126 16.37 20.27 5.43
CA PRO A 126 16.22 18.91 5.92
C PRO A 126 15.19 18.84 7.05
N ILE A 127 14.27 17.88 6.95
CA ILE A 127 13.30 17.54 7.99
C ILE A 127 13.44 16.08 8.40
N ARG A 128 13.07 15.79 9.64
CA ARG A 128 13.21 14.46 10.23
C ARG A 128 11.86 13.83 10.48
N THR A 129 11.83 12.50 10.34
CA THR A 129 10.64 11.70 10.63
C THR A 129 10.13 11.91 12.06
N GLY A 130 8.82 11.82 12.25
CA GLY A 130 8.17 11.89 13.56
C GLY A 130 8.15 13.29 14.21
N ARG A 131 8.63 14.33 13.52
CA ARG A 131 8.59 15.72 14.01
C ARG A 131 7.49 16.53 13.32
N ASP A 132 6.94 17.48 14.08
CA ASP A 132 5.98 18.45 13.56
C ASP A 132 6.69 19.67 12.96
N TYR A 133 6.20 20.07 11.80
CA TYR A 133 6.60 21.26 11.06
C TYR A 133 5.36 22.06 10.66
N THR A 134 5.55 23.32 10.35
CA THR A 134 4.49 24.18 9.82
C THR A 134 4.98 24.83 8.54
N VAL A 135 4.21 24.71 7.46
CA VAL A 135 4.41 25.50 6.24
C VAL A 135 3.33 26.58 6.18
N SER A 136 3.69 27.82 5.88
CA SER A 136 2.76 28.95 5.91
C SER A 136 3.07 30.01 4.85
N TYR A 137 2.11 30.87 4.54
CA TYR A 137 2.32 32.04 3.72
C TYR A 137 1.71 33.29 4.34
N HIS A 138 2.36 34.44 4.07
CA HIS A 138 1.93 35.77 4.48
C HIS A 138 1.19 36.47 3.35
N THR A 139 0.00 37.00 3.66
CA THR A 139 -0.80 37.84 2.77
C THR A 139 -1.11 39.18 3.45
N ARG A 140 -0.93 40.28 2.72
CA ARG A 140 -1.08 41.63 3.28
C ARG A 140 -2.53 42.11 3.35
N ASN A 141 -3.34 41.67 2.38
CA ASN A 141 -4.70 42.16 2.19
C ASN A 141 -5.76 41.18 2.70
N GLY A 142 -5.34 40.09 3.36
CA GLY A 142 -6.21 39.15 4.07
C GLY A 142 -7.13 38.31 3.20
N GLY A 143 -6.98 38.32 1.87
CA GLY A 143 -7.66 37.37 0.98
C GLY A 143 -7.09 35.97 1.17
N TYR A 144 -7.93 34.93 1.14
CA TYR A 144 -7.48 33.54 1.20
C TYR A 144 -8.54 32.56 0.72
N VAL A 145 -8.13 31.33 0.46
CA VAL A 145 -9.04 30.21 0.30
C VAL A 145 -9.15 29.41 1.59
N VAL A 146 -10.33 28.87 1.83
CA VAL A 146 -10.58 28.03 3.00
C VAL A 146 -11.56 26.91 2.66
N GLN A 147 -11.35 25.75 3.28
CA GLN A 147 -12.35 24.70 3.35
C GLN A 147 -12.52 24.26 4.81
N ARG A 148 -13.76 24.24 5.28
CA ARG A 148 -14.10 23.88 6.67
C ARG A 148 -14.18 22.36 6.84
N GLY A 149 -13.92 21.88 8.06
CA GLY A 149 -14.03 20.46 8.43
C GLY A 149 -12.92 19.55 7.87
N VAL A 150 -11.99 20.08 7.07
CA VAL A 150 -10.92 19.30 6.42
C VAL A 150 -10.06 18.57 7.46
N PHE A 151 -9.76 19.21 8.58
CA PHE A 151 -8.96 18.61 9.65
C PHE A 151 -9.82 18.09 10.80
N ALA A 152 -11.04 17.61 10.52
CA ALA A 152 -11.75 16.75 11.47
C ALA A 152 -10.94 15.47 11.77
N LYS A 153 -10.13 15.01 10.81
CA LYS A 153 -9.09 13.99 10.97
C LYS A 153 -7.81 14.46 10.23
N PRO A 154 -6.61 13.99 10.61
CA PRO A 154 -5.40 14.22 9.84
C PRO A 154 -5.53 13.66 8.41
N ILE A 155 -4.82 14.28 7.45
CA ILE A 155 -4.77 13.86 6.05
C ILE A 155 -3.37 13.34 5.74
N THR A 156 -3.26 12.13 5.20
CA THR A 156 -1.98 11.51 4.84
C THR A 156 -1.89 11.34 3.32
N SER A 157 -0.76 11.75 2.74
CA SER A 157 -0.41 11.59 1.32
C SER A 157 1.07 11.23 1.21
N GLY A 158 1.35 10.03 0.69
CA GLY A 158 2.71 9.49 0.66
C GLY A 158 3.37 9.55 2.05
N PRO A 159 4.59 10.09 2.17
CA PRO A 159 5.28 10.21 3.45
C PRO A 159 4.80 11.39 4.32
N LEU A 160 3.82 12.20 3.89
CA LEU A 160 3.40 13.41 4.59
C LEU A 160 2.04 13.22 5.27
N THR A 161 1.91 13.70 6.51
CA THR A 161 0.65 13.77 7.25
C THR A 161 0.37 15.20 7.67
N ALA A 162 -0.65 15.84 7.11
CA ALA A 162 -1.16 17.13 7.52
C ALA A 162 -2.15 16.99 8.69
N LYS A 163 -1.93 17.76 9.75
CA LYS A 163 -2.61 17.60 11.04
C LYS A 163 -3.62 18.70 11.31
N ALA A 164 -3.34 19.93 10.88
CA ALA A 164 -4.21 21.08 11.13
C ALA A 164 -3.90 22.24 10.17
N GLY A 165 -4.92 23.06 9.89
CA GLY A 165 -4.72 24.40 9.34
C GLY A 165 -4.55 25.40 10.47
N VAL A 166 -3.58 26.29 10.32
CA VAL A 166 -3.16 27.26 11.33
C VAL A 166 -3.12 28.67 10.77
N TYR A 167 -3.31 29.67 11.63
CA TYR A 167 -3.21 31.07 11.25
C TYR A 167 -2.66 31.97 12.36
N SER A 168 -2.28 33.19 11.98
CA SER A 168 -2.03 34.33 12.88
C SER A 168 -2.42 35.63 12.19
N VAL A 169 -2.94 36.60 12.94
CA VAL A 169 -3.11 37.97 12.46
C VAL A 169 -1.79 38.72 12.68
N ALA A 170 -1.09 39.07 11.61
CA ALA A 170 0.25 39.65 11.71
C ALA A 170 0.60 40.56 10.53
N LYS A 171 1.16 41.75 10.81
CA LYS A 171 1.59 42.73 9.79
C LYS A 171 2.81 42.26 8.98
N ARG A 172 3.55 41.29 9.50
CA ARG A 172 4.75 40.67 8.90
C ARG A 172 4.70 39.17 9.18
N THR A 173 5.54 38.41 8.48
CA THR A 173 5.77 36.99 8.70
C THR A 173 5.88 36.66 10.19
N SER A 174 5.08 35.71 10.67
CA SER A 174 5.11 35.23 12.05
C SER A 174 4.69 33.77 12.12
N PHE A 175 5.04 33.05 13.18
CA PHE A 175 4.59 31.67 13.34
C PHE A 175 3.05 31.63 13.54
N PRO A 176 2.30 30.86 12.72
CA PRO A 176 0.86 30.75 12.86
C PRO A 176 0.51 29.73 13.96
N SER A 177 0.14 30.24 15.14
CA SER A 177 -0.14 29.41 16.32
C SER A 177 -1.63 29.10 16.55
N HIS A 178 -2.54 29.85 15.93
CA HIS A 178 -3.98 29.70 16.15
C HIS A 178 -4.58 28.65 15.21
N GLN A 179 -5.56 27.89 15.69
CA GLN A 179 -6.38 27.01 14.86
C GLN A 179 -7.82 27.52 14.86
N HIS A 180 -8.47 27.47 13.71
CA HIS A 180 -9.88 27.81 13.64
C HIS A 180 -10.74 26.70 14.29
N PRO A 181 -11.77 27.02 15.11
CA PRO A 181 -12.59 26.02 15.80
C PRO A 181 -13.19 24.96 14.87
N THR A 182 -13.53 25.35 13.63
CA THR A 182 -14.14 24.48 12.61
C THR A 182 -13.13 23.66 11.79
N LYS A 183 -11.90 23.47 12.28
CA LYS A 183 -10.88 22.58 11.70
C LYS A 183 -10.67 22.77 10.18
N VAL A 184 -10.25 23.97 9.80
CA VAL A 184 -10.17 24.39 8.39
C VAL A 184 -8.81 24.11 7.75
N SER A 185 -8.77 23.95 6.43
CA SER A 185 -7.54 24.05 5.64
C SER A 185 -7.45 25.37 4.90
N TYR A 186 -6.23 25.94 4.85
CA TYR A 186 -5.88 27.13 4.06
C TYR A 186 -5.09 26.79 2.79
N PHE A 187 -4.99 25.49 2.44
CA PHE A 187 -4.33 24.99 1.23
C PHE A 187 -2.90 25.52 1.05
N VAL A 188 -2.08 25.25 2.06
CA VAL A 188 -0.62 25.44 2.00
C VAL A 188 0.03 24.06 1.98
N ASP A 189 0.97 23.85 1.07
CA ASP A 189 1.62 22.58 0.79
C ASP A 189 3.14 22.70 0.81
N VAL A 190 3.82 21.59 1.07
CA VAL A 190 5.27 21.47 0.89
C VAL A 190 5.59 20.71 -0.39
N ILE A 191 6.76 21.01 -0.94
CA ILE A 191 7.41 20.22 -1.98
C ILE A 191 8.49 19.43 -1.27
N PHE A 192 8.15 18.21 -0.89
CA PHE A 192 9.01 17.38 -0.06
C PHE A 192 9.74 16.38 -0.94
N GLN A 193 11.07 16.47 -0.94
CA GLN A 193 11.91 15.48 -1.58
C GLN A 193 12.43 14.47 -0.56
N HIS A 194 12.26 13.20 -0.85
CA HIS A 194 12.77 12.11 -0.02
C HIS A 194 13.45 11.07 -0.90
N ARG A 195 14.42 10.35 -0.32
CA ARG A 195 15.12 9.31 -1.05
C ARG A 195 14.41 7.98 -0.88
N GLU A 196 14.23 7.30 -1.99
CA GLU A 196 13.90 5.89 -2.04
C GLU A 196 15.02 5.17 -2.76
N VAL A 197 15.50 4.08 -2.18
CA VAL A 197 16.44 3.22 -2.89
C VAL A 197 15.64 2.52 -3.99
N ARG A 198 15.98 2.79 -5.24
CA ARG A 198 15.50 2.05 -6.41
C ARG A 198 16.67 1.31 -7.05
N TYR A 199 16.41 0.26 -7.80
CA TYR A 199 17.47 -0.45 -8.51
C TYR A 199 17.40 -0.06 -10.00
N GLN A 200 18.49 0.48 -10.56
CA GLN A 200 18.58 0.72 -12.01
C GLN A 200 19.32 -0.43 -12.69
N ASN A 201 18.66 -1.08 -13.65
CA ASN A 201 19.30 -2.01 -14.58
C ASN A 201 20.09 -1.22 -15.62
N GLY A 202 21.39 -1.49 -15.74
CA GLY A 202 22.21 -0.94 -16.82
C GLY A 202 21.79 -1.54 -18.17
N GLN A 203 21.02 -0.80 -18.96
CA GLN A 203 20.95 -0.96 -20.40
C GLN A 203 21.61 0.25 -21.06
N GLY A 204 22.82 0.04 -21.59
CA GLY A 204 23.36 0.93 -22.60
C GLY A 204 22.45 0.92 -23.82
N SER A 205 22.18 2.11 -24.36
CA SER A 205 21.39 2.32 -25.57
C SER A 205 22.01 1.56 -26.75
N GLN A 206 21.37 0.51 -27.24
CA GLN A 206 21.66 -0.05 -28.56
C GLN A 206 20.53 0.34 -29.51
N ALA A 207 20.91 1.07 -30.56
CA ALA A 207 20.05 1.43 -31.68
C ALA A 207 19.52 0.18 -32.39
N SER A 208 18.25 0.25 -32.78
CA SER A 208 17.51 -0.80 -33.47
C SER A 208 18.05 -1.04 -34.89
N PRO A 209 18.30 -2.29 -35.34
CA PRO A 209 18.56 -2.57 -36.75
C PRO A 209 17.24 -2.62 -37.54
N THR A 210 17.21 -1.87 -38.64
CA THR A 210 16.13 -1.85 -39.66
C THR A 210 15.93 -3.23 -40.29
N PRO A 211 14.70 -3.76 -40.41
CA PRO A 211 14.46 -5.05 -41.04
C PRO A 211 14.47 -4.97 -42.58
N THR A 212 15.19 -5.90 -43.22
CA THR A 212 15.20 -6.15 -44.67
C THR A 212 13.98 -7.00 -45.10
N PRO A 213 13.36 -6.78 -46.28
CA PRO A 213 12.17 -7.52 -46.69
C PRO A 213 12.47 -8.96 -47.16
N PRO A 214 11.62 -9.96 -46.88
CA PRO A 214 11.81 -11.32 -47.39
C PRO A 214 11.22 -11.51 -48.80
N ALA A 215 11.89 -12.37 -49.59
CA ALA A 215 11.57 -12.72 -50.96
C ALA A 215 10.35 -13.68 -51.09
N ARG A 216 9.70 -13.58 -52.26
CA ARG A 216 8.48 -14.24 -52.71
C ARG A 216 8.65 -15.73 -53.05
N PRO A 217 7.66 -16.60 -52.73
CA PRO A 217 7.43 -17.85 -53.47
C PRO A 217 6.22 -17.76 -54.42
N SER A 218 6.30 -18.53 -55.51
CA SER A 218 5.39 -18.55 -56.65
C SER A 218 4.32 -19.66 -56.58
N ALA A 219 3.13 -19.30 -57.08
CA ALA A 219 2.05 -20.06 -57.73
C ALA A 219 1.30 -21.24 -57.04
N SER A 220 -0.02 -21.05 -57.06
CA SER A 220 -1.20 -21.88 -56.71
C SER A 220 -1.35 -23.17 -57.55
N PRO A 221 -2.25 -24.14 -57.19
CA PRO A 221 -3.68 -23.97 -57.47
C PRO A 221 -4.65 -24.38 -56.33
N THR A 222 -5.71 -23.58 -56.15
CA THR A 222 -7.01 -23.89 -55.49
C THR A 222 -7.96 -24.53 -56.55
N PRO A 223 -9.15 -25.12 -56.28
CA PRO A 223 -9.95 -25.13 -55.03
C PRO A 223 -10.72 -26.44 -54.70
N THR A 224 -11.16 -26.61 -53.44
CA THR A 224 -12.55 -27.11 -53.17
C THR A 224 -13.06 -26.60 -51.82
N ARG A 225 -14.22 -25.94 -51.88
CA ARG A 225 -14.94 -25.30 -50.78
C ARG A 225 -15.65 -26.33 -49.90
N ARG A 226 -15.41 -26.30 -48.58
CA ARG A 226 -16.25 -26.96 -47.56
C ARG A 226 -16.73 -25.92 -46.55
N ALA A 227 -18.00 -26.05 -46.15
CA ALA A 227 -18.75 -25.10 -45.31
C ALA A 227 -18.13 -24.90 -43.90
N PRO A 228 -18.46 -23.80 -43.19
CA PRO A 228 -17.88 -23.50 -41.89
C PRO A 228 -18.40 -24.46 -40.81
N SER A 229 -17.51 -25.16 -40.13
CA SER A 229 -17.82 -25.86 -38.87
C SER A 229 -17.76 -24.85 -37.72
N THR A 230 -18.80 -24.87 -36.89
CA THR A 230 -18.99 -24.05 -35.69
C THR A 230 -17.87 -24.26 -34.64
N PRO A 231 -17.53 -23.24 -33.83
CA PRO A 231 -16.61 -23.39 -32.71
C PRO A 231 -17.16 -24.34 -31.63
N PRO A 232 -16.33 -25.10 -30.89
CA PRO A 232 -16.81 -26.01 -29.86
C PRO A 232 -17.44 -25.24 -28.68
N LYS A 233 -18.64 -25.68 -28.31
CA LYS A 233 -19.40 -25.29 -27.13
C LYS A 233 -18.58 -25.57 -25.85
N PRO A 234 -18.46 -24.62 -24.90
CA PRO A 234 -17.86 -24.88 -23.59
C PRO A 234 -18.63 -26.00 -22.86
N PRO A 235 -17.96 -26.94 -22.17
CA PRO A 235 -18.66 -28.00 -21.48
C PRO A 235 -19.56 -27.42 -20.39
N ALA A 236 -20.78 -27.95 -20.33
CA ALA A 236 -21.81 -27.56 -19.39
C ALA A 236 -21.39 -27.84 -17.94
N SER A 237 -21.67 -26.85 -17.09
CA SER A 237 -21.73 -26.95 -15.64
C SER A 237 -22.51 -28.19 -15.20
N SER A 238 -21.87 -29.06 -14.42
CA SER A 238 -22.53 -30.15 -13.70
C SER A 238 -22.15 -30.12 -12.23
N GLY A 239 -23.16 -29.92 -11.39
CA GLY A 239 -23.21 -30.39 -10.00
C GLY A 239 -22.56 -29.52 -8.92
N PRO A 240 -23.10 -29.53 -7.69
CA PRO A 240 -22.62 -28.70 -6.59
C PRO A 240 -21.21 -29.12 -6.19
N THR A 241 -20.29 -28.17 -6.16
CA THR A 241 -18.96 -28.34 -5.59
C THR A 241 -19.09 -28.78 -4.13
N LYS A 242 -18.58 -29.97 -3.81
CA LYS A 242 -18.39 -30.43 -2.44
C LYS A 242 -17.60 -29.37 -1.66
N GLN A 243 -18.05 -29.14 -0.43
CA GLN A 243 -17.40 -28.35 0.61
C GLN A 243 -15.89 -28.64 0.66
N PRO A 244 -15.00 -27.61 0.63
CA PRO A 244 -13.59 -27.83 0.89
C PRO A 244 -13.48 -28.31 2.33
N THR A 245 -13.10 -29.56 2.49
CA THR A 245 -12.71 -30.13 3.78
C THR A 245 -11.21 -30.32 3.69
N SER A 246 -10.46 -29.65 4.56
CA SER A 246 -9.04 -29.92 4.75
C SER A 246 -8.85 -31.43 4.97
N PRO A 247 -7.79 -32.06 4.44
CA PRO A 247 -7.53 -33.48 4.67
C PRO A 247 -7.34 -33.72 6.17
N GLY A 248 -8.36 -34.22 6.87
CA GLY A 248 -8.29 -34.55 8.30
C GLY A 248 -9.36 -33.93 9.21
N GLY A 249 -10.23 -33.03 8.72
CA GLY A 249 -11.33 -32.47 9.53
C GLY A 249 -10.90 -31.47 10.62
N SER A 250 -9.62 -31.07 10.66
CA SER A 250 -9.09 -29.99 11.50
C SER A 250 -8.84 -28.73 10.69
N TRP A 251 -9.16 -27.57 11.27
CA TRP A 251 -8.87 -26.26 10.71
C TRP A 251 -7.36 -25.98 10.64
N PRO A 252 -6.87 -25.09 9.74
CA PRO A 252 -5.47 -24.67 9.75
C PRO A 252 -4.99 -24.23 11.13
N SER A 253 -3.77 -24.62 11.48
CA SER A 253 -3.09 -24.30 12.74
C SER A 253 -1.59 -24.23 12.50
N ALA A 254 -0.83 -23.77 13.49
CA ALA A 254 0.64 -23.73 13.43
C ALA A 254 1.31 -25.09 13.14
N SER A 255 0.60 -26.21 13.34
CA SER A 255 1.10 -27.54 13.01
C SER A 255 0.87 -27.97 11.56
N THR A 256 -0.04 -27.30 10.85
CA THR A 256 -0.47 -27.62 9.47
C THR A 256 -0.15 -26.50 8.47
N THR A 257 0.34 -25.37 8.95
CA THR A 257 0.75 -24.19 8.17
C THR A 257 2.16 -23.77 8.57
N GLY A 258 2.74 -22.81 7.86
CA GLY A 258 4.09 -22.35 8.13
C GLY A 258 5.12 -23.17 7.37
N VAL A 259 6.38 -23.06 7.79
CA VAL A 259 7.49 -23.81 7.19
C VAL A 259 7.33 -25.31 7.50
N PRO A 260 7.31 -26.20 6.49
CA PRO A 260 7.18 -27.63 6.71
C PRO A 260 8.30 -28.18 7.59
N SER A 261 7.95 -29.12 8.47
CA SER A 261 8.92 -29.78 9.33
C SER A 261 10.04 -30.44 8.51
N GLY A 262 11.29 -30.28 8.97
CA GLY A 262 12.46 -30.84 8.31
C GLY A 262 13.06 -29.97 7.20
N VAL A 263 12.42 -28.87 6.80
CA VAL A 263 13.03 -27.89 5.90
C VAL A 263 14.22 -27.24 6.60
N LYS A 264 15.38 -27.30 5.96
CA LYS A 264 16.56 -26.54 6.38
C LYS A 264 16.42 -25.09 5.88
N LEU A 265 16.60 -24.14 6.79
CA LEU A 265 16.55 -22.72 6.47
C LEU A 265 17.95 -22.09 6.46
N ASP A 266 18.26 -21.35 5.41
CA ASP A 266 19.47 -20.54 5.33
C ASP A 266 19.17 -19.11 5.81
N GLU A 267 19.92 -18.66 6.83
CA GLU A 267 19.69 -17.34 7.43
C GLU A 267 20.14 -16.20 6.51
N ARG A 268 19.30 -15.18 6.35
CA ARG A 268 19.59 -13.94 5.63
C ARG A 268 18.99 -12.73 6.32
N GLY A 269 19.54 -11.54 6.06
CA GLY A 269 18.85 -10.28 6.34
C GLY A 269 17.71 -10.04 5.34
N SER A 270 17.15 -8.83 5.35
CA SER A 270 16.10 -8.41 4.41
C SER A 270 16.44 -8.76 2.95
N ILE A 271 15.43 -9.16 2.19
CA ILE A 271 15.55 -9.54 0.78
C ILE A 271 14.76 -8.55 -0.07
N THR A 272 15.39 -7.96 -1.08
CA THR A 272 14.67 -7.25 -2.15
C THR A 272 14.71 -8.08 -3.43
N VAL A 273 13.54 -8.41 -3.95
CA VAL A 273 13.38 -9.15 -5.20
C VAL A 273 13.06 -8.17 -6.32
N THR A 274 13.95 -8.06 -7.30
CA THR A 274 13.79 -7.17 -8.47
C THR A 274 13.74 -7.90 -9.81
N LYS A 275 13.79 -9.24 -9.77
CA LYS A 275 13.77 -10.09 -10.96
C LYS A 275 12.48 -10.90 -10.99
N ASP A 276 11.75 -10.78 -12.10
CA ASP A 276 10.53 -11.54 -12.32
C ASP A 276 10.78 -13.05 -12.25
N GLY A 277 9.81 -13.79 -11.73
CA GLY A 277 9.89 -15.24 -11.61
C GLY A 277 10.88 -15.74 -10.56
N THR A 278 11.43 -14.86 -9.72
CA THR A 278 12.33 -15.27 -8.64
C THR A 278 11.61 -16.19 -7.66
N VAL A 279 12.31 -17.23 -7.23
CA VAL A 279 11.86 -18.13 -6.17
C VAL A 279 12.74 -17.94 -4.94
N ILE A 280 12.14 -17.56 -3.82
CA ILE A 280 12.75 -17.61 -2.49
C ILE A 280 12.29 -18.93 -1.87
N ASP A 281 13.24 -19.80 -1.56
CA ASP A 281 12.99 -21.15 -1.05
C ASP A 281 13.93 -21.45 0.12
N GLY A 282 13.38 -21.96 1.23
CA GLY A 282 14.18 -22.42 2.36
C GLY A 282 15.00 -21.33 3.03
N GLN A 283 14.48 -20.09 3.15
CA GLN A 283 15.21 -18.99 3.80
C GLN A 283 14.66 -18.69 5.19
N TYR A 284 15.55 -18.33 6.12
CA TYR A 284 15.17 -17.65 7.35
C TYR A 284 15.57 -16.18 7.26
N VAL A 285 14.61 -15.33 6.92
CA VAL A 285 14.79 -13.90 6.72
C VAL A 285 14.59 -13.17 8.04
N ARG A 286 15.64 -12.49 8.51
CA ARG A 286 15.59 -11.51 9.60
C ARG A 286 15.45 -10.11 9.01
N GLY A 287 14.22 -9.70 8.76
CA GLY A 287 13.89 -8.44 8.09
C GLY A 287 12.69 -8.56 7.15
N GLU A 288 12.54 -7.58 6.25
CA GLU A 288 11.49 -7.53 5.23
C GLU A 288 11.84 -8.39 3.99
N ILE A 289 10.84 -9.00 3.36
CA ILE A 289 10.92 -9.38 1.95
C ILE A 289 10.16 -8.35 1.10
N ASN A 290 10.92 -7.52 0.38
CA ASN A 290 10.40 -6.51 -0.52
C ASN A 290 10.36 -7.03 -1.97
N VAL A 291 9.16 -7.22 -2.50
CA VAL A 291 8.92 -7.76 -3.84
C VAL A 291 8.59 -6.63 -4.82
N ASP A 292 9.59 -6.27 -5.62
CA ASP A 292 9.59 -5.25 -6.68
C ASP A 292 9.77 -5.95 -8.04
N ALA A 293 9.00 -7.02 -8.28
CA ALA A 293 9.08 -7.89 -9.44
C ALA A 293 7.78 -8.69 -9.64
N ASP A 294 7.51 -9.12 -10.87
CA ASP A 294 6.35 -9.95 -11.20
C ASP A 294 6.59 -11.44 -10.94
N ASN A 295 5.52 -12.18 -10.63
CA ASN A 295 5.49 -13.65 -10.59
C ASN A 295 6.50 -14.27 -9.62
N VAL A 296 6.76 -13.60 -8.49
CA VAL A 296 7.68 -14.09 -7.46
C VAL A 296 7.01 -15.17 -6.62
N THR A 297 7.75 -16.23 -6.30
CA THR A 297 7.30 -17.28 -5.37
C THR A 297 8.17 -17.24 -4.11
N ILE A 298 7.53 -17.20 -2.95
CA ILE A 298 8.16 -17.36 -1.65
C ILE A 298 7.59 -18.65 -1.07
N ARG A 299 8.45 -19.63 -0.83
CA ARG A 299 8.03 -20.92 -0.28
C ARG A 299 9.00 -21.45 0.76
N ASN A 300 8.51 -22.31 1.66
CA ASN A 300 9.33 -22.93 2.70
C ASN A 300 10.18 -21.91 3.48
N THR A 301 9.66 -20.70 3.67
CA THR A 301 10.45 -19.55 4.12
C THR A 301 9.89 -19.02 5.43
N ARG A 302 10.78 -18.68 6.36
CA ARG A 302 10.45 -18.02 7.61
C ARG A 302 10.88 -16.57 7.55
N VAL A 303 9.98 -15.65 7.90
CA VAL A 303 10.23 -14.22 7.94
C VAL A 303 10.01 -13.72 9.37
N ALA A 304 11.12 -13.43 10.06
CA ALA A 304 11.11 -12.67 11.30
C ALA A 304 11.24 -11.18 10.95
N ALA A 305 10.11 -10.51 10.81
CA ALA A 305 10.04 -9.12 10.39
C ALA A 305 10.78 -8.22 11.38
N ALA A 306 11.60 -7.31 10.85
CA ALA A 306 12.29 -6.34 11.68
C ALA A 306 11.34 -5.22 12.12
N PRO A 307 11.66 -4.52 13.21
CA PRO A 307 10.85 -3.39 13.66
C PRO A 307 10.73 -2.25 12.67
N GLY A 308 9.51 -1.76 12.43
CA GLY A 308 9.24 -0.70 11.47
C GLY A 308 9.17 -1.15 10.02
N ASP A 309 9.51 -2.41 9.74
CA ASP A 309 9.41 -3.06 8.43
C ASP A 309 8.06 -3.80 8.29
N TRP A 310 7.72 -4.14 7.05
CA TRP A 310 6.70 -5.13 6.73
C TRP A 310 7.28 -6.54 6.83
N GLY A 311 6.44 -7.58 6.97
CA GLY A 311 6.90 -8.95 6.79
C GLY A 311 7.27 -9.21 5.33
N ILE A 312 6.25 -9.21 4.47
CA ILE A 312 6.38 -9.33 3.02
C ILE A 312 5.59 -8.19 2.37
N ILE A 313 6.14 -7.55 1.35
CA ILE A 313 5.44 -6.53 0.58
C ILE A 313 5.53 -6.77 -0.93
N GLN A 314 4.40 -6.86 -1.61
CA GLN A 314 4.31 -6.70 -3.07
C GLN A 314 4.14 -5.22 -3.39
N ARG A 315 5.08 -4.63 -4.12
CA ARG A 315 5.06 -3.21 -4.48
C ARG A 315 4.04 -2.92 -5.58
N SER A 316 3.59 -1.67 -5.60
CA SER A 316 2.69 -1.16 -6.64
C SER A 316 3.35 -1.30 -8.03
N GLY A 317 2.56 -1.64 -9.04
CA GLY A 317 3.05 -1.90 -10.40
C GLY A 317 3.44 -3.36 -10.68
N HIS A 318 3.53 -4.20 -9.65
CA HIS A 318 3.89 -5.61 -9.77
C HIS A 318 2.73 -6.55 -9.45
N ARG A 319 2.75 -7.79 -9.94
CA ARG A 319 1.69 -8.79 -9.74
C ARG A 319 2.23 -10.21 -9.60
N GLY A 320 1.38 -11.12 -9.12
CA GLY A 320 1.65 -12.56 -9.17
C GLY A 320 2.54 -13.07 -8.05
N LEU A 321 2.65 -12.33 -6.92
CA LEU A 321 3.29 -12.86 -5.73
C LEU A 321 2.54 -14.09 -5.22
N THR A 322 3.27 -15.20 -5.07
CA THR A 322 2.81 -16.40 -4.37
C THR A 322 3.62 -16.57 -3.10
N VAL A 323 2.94 -16.70 -1.96
CA VAL A 323 3.53 -17.06 -0.67
C VAL A 323 2.89 -18.37 -0.22
N GLU A 324 3.68 -19.43 -0.10
CA GLU A 324 3.19 -20.74 0.29
C GLU A 324 4.08 -21.42 1.34
N ASP A 325 3.50 -22.25 2.21
CA ASP A 325 4.27 -23.09 3.14
C ASP A 325 5.33 -22.29 3.92
N SER A 326 4.92 -21.12 4.43
CA SER A 326 5.83 -20.10 4.96
C SER A 326 5.28 -19.48 6.25
N GLU A 327 6.17 -18.97 7.08
CA GLU A 327 5.83 -18.38 8.38
C GLU A 327 6.26 -16.91 8.40
N VAL A 328 5.40 -16.00 8.85
CA VAL A 328 5.69 -14.56 8.94
C VAL A 328 5.30 -14.06 10.32
N TYR A 329 6.26 -13.49 11.06
CA TYR A 329 6.00 -13.03 12.41
C TYR A 329 6.84 -11.82 12.82
N GLY A 330 6.29 -11.04 13.75
CA GLY A 330 6.99 -9.97 14.44
C GLY A 330 7.51 -10.41 15.81
N ASN A 331 8.16 -9.50 16.53
CA ASN A 331 8.74 -9.79 17.85
C ASN A 331 7.80 -9.47 19.04
N GLY A 332 6.60 -8.95 18.76
CA GLY A 332 5.58 -8.57 19.74
C GLY A 332 5.93 -7.38 20.65
N LYS A 333 7.10 -6.77 20.47
CA LYS A 333 7.58 -5.62 21.26
C LYS A 333 7.59 -4.34 20.45
N GLN A 334 7.95 -4.43 19.18
CA GLN A 334 8.01 -3.31 18.26
C GLN A 334 7.10 -3.58 17.07
N ARG A 335 6.58 -2.51 16.48
CA ARG A 335 5.53 -2.59 15.47
C ARG A 335 6.05 -3.22 14.18
N THR A 336 5.51 -4.39 13.85
CA THR A 336 5.47 -4.94 12.49
C THR A 336 4.04 -4.74 12.00
N GLN A 337 3.85 -3.76 11.12
CA GLN A 337 2.48 -3.31 10.85
C GLN A 337 1.70 -4.27 9.94
N PHE A 338 2.33 -4.92 8.95
CA PHE A 338 1.70 -5.96 8.13
C PHE A 338 2.53 -7.24 8.11
N GLY A 339 1.89 -8.40 8.21
CA GLY A 339 2.48 -9.68 7.83
C GLY A 339 2.74 -9.72 6.32
N ILE A 340 1.68 -9.51 5.53
CA ILE A 340 1.77 -9.35 4.07
C ILE A 340 1.02 -8.10 3.63
N LEU A 341 1.72 -7.17 2.98
CA LEU A 341 1.13 -5.99 2.35
C LEU A 341 1.16 -6.12 0.83
N ASN A 342 0.00 -6.12 0.19
CA ASN A 342 -0.10 -6.08 -1.27
C ASN A 342 -0.54 -4.70 -1.76
N GLN A 343 0.37 -4.00 -2.43
CA GLN A 343 0.10 -2.71 -3.11
C GLN A 343 -0.13 -2.87 -4.62
N GLY A 344 0.00 -4.09 -5.14
CA GLY A 344 0.04 -4.41 -6.57
C GLY A 344 -1.14 -5.24 -7.06
N GLY A 345 -0.85 -6.12 -8.00
CA GLY A 345 -1.77 -7.03 -8.68
C GLY A 345 -2.14 -8.25 -7.83
N ASP A 346 -2.45 -9.36 -8.51
CA ASP A 346 -2.84 -10.62 -7.86
C ASP A 346 -1.81 -11.09 -6.81
N LEU A 347 -2.33 -11.60 -5.70
CA LEU A 347 -1.60 -12.25 -4.61
C LEU A 347 -2.16 -13.66 -4.38
N THR A 348 -1.30 -14.65 -4.16
CA THR A 348 -1.68 -15.97 -3.66
C THR A 348 -1.00 -16.22 -2.31
N VAL A 349 -1.77 -16.53 -1.28
CA VAL A 349 -1.28 -16.94 0.05
C VAL A 349 -1.86 -18.31 0.36
N ARG A 350 -1.00 -19.32 0.62
CA ARG A 350 -1.43 -20.70 0.84
C ARG A 350 -0.67 -21.40 1.95
N ARG A 351 -1.36 -21.97 2.94
CA ARG A 351 -0.71 -22.69 4.07
C ARG A 351 0.34 -21.84 4.80
N VAL A 352 0.09 -20.53 4.90
CA VAL A 352 1.00 -19.60 5.58
C VAL A 352 0.56 -19.44 7.04
N ASP A 353 1.53 -19.41 7.96
CA ASP A 353 1.31 -19.04 9.38
C ASP A 353 1.73 -17.58 9.59
N ILE A 354 0.80 -16.72 9.98
CA ILE A 354 1.05 -15.29 10.23
C ILE A 354 0.64 -14.96 11.66
N HIS A 355 1.60 -14.50 12.48
CA HIS A 355 1.33 -14.23 13.89
C HIS A 355 2.23 -13.16 14.51
N THR A 356 1.85 -12.66 15.69
CA THR A 356 2.65 -11.69 16.46
C THR A 356 2.96 -10.42 15.66
N ILE A 357 1.94 -9.90 14.97
CA ILE A 357 1.98 -8.78 14.03
C ILE A 357 0.77 -7.88 14.25
N SER A 358 0.79 -6.64 13.76
CA SER A 358 -0.38 -5.76 13.87
C SER A 358 -1.48 -6.20 12.90
N ASN A 359 -1.30 -6.09 11.59
CA ASN A 359 -2.29 -6.51 10.59
C ASN A 359 -1.79 -7.72 9.82
N GLY A 360 -2.62 -8.74 9.61
CA GLY A 360 -2.20 -9.98 8.93
C GLY A 360 -1.88 -9.77 7.46
N ILE A 361 -2.91 -9.67 6.63
CA ILE A 361 -2.81 -9.51 5.19
C ILE A 361 -3.65 -8.33 4.73
N LEU A 362 -3.05 -7.37 4.03
CA LEU A 362 -3.79 -6.34 3.30
C LEU A 362 -3.71 -6.65 1.80
N THR A 363 -4.85 -6.89 1.16
CA THR A 363 -4.93 -7.04 -0.29
C THR A 363 -6.33 -6.73 -0.83
N GLU A 364 -6.38 -6.20 -2.05
CA GLU A 364 -7.65 -5.94 -2.74
C GLU A 364 -8.10 -7.10 -3.64
N GLN A 365 -7.20 -8.00 -4.04
CA GLN A 365 -7.49 -9.06 -5.01
C GLN A 365 -6.54 -10.26 -4.85
N GLY A 366 -6.99 -11.43 -5.28
CA GLY A 366 -6.20 -12.66 -5.23
C GLY A 366 -6.87 -13.78 -4.44
N LEU A 367 -6.04 -14.66 -3.88
CA LEU A 367 -6.43 -15.87 -3.17
C LEU A 367 -5.68 -15.98 -1.84
N ILE A 368 -6.41 -16.13 -0.74
CA ILE A 368 -5.89 -16.46 0.58
C ILE A 368 -6.55 -17.77 0.99
N GLU A 369 -5.78 -18.84 1.10
CA GLU A 369 -6.33 -20.15 1.42
C GLU A 369 -5.52 -21.01 2.37
N ASP A 370 -6.21 -21.89 3.09
CA ASP A 370 -5.65 -22.92 3.97
C ASP A 370 -4.60 -22.38 4.95
N SER A 371 -4.67 -21.09 5.32
CA SER A 371 -3.67 -20.37 6.10
C SER A 371 -4.15 -20.11 7.53
N TYR A 372 -3.21 -19.89 8.44
CA TYR A 372 -3.47 -19.59 9.85
C TYR A 372 -2.98 -18.17 10.16
N ILE A 373 -3.90 -17.26 10.48
CA ILE A 373 -3.59 -15.87 10.79
C ILE A 373 -4.14 -15.56 12.19
N HIS A 374 -3.25 -15.29 13.14
CA HIS A 374 -3.60 -15.29 14.57
C HIS A 374 -2.65 -14.42 15.41
N ASP A 375 -2.91 -14.39 16.73
CA ASP A 375 -2.11 -13.67 17.72
C ASP A 375 -1.71 -12.24 17.30
N PRO A 376 -2.69 -11.37 16.98
CA PRO A 376 -2.40 -9.96 16.72
C PRO A 376 -1.75 -9.28 17.92
N VAL A 377 -0.93 -8.28 17.62
CA VAL A 377 -0.34 -7.39 18.62
C VAL A 377 -0.83 -5.98 18.38
N TYR A 378 -1.52 -5.44 19.38
CA TYR A 378 -1.93 -4.04 19.36
C TYR A 378 -0.74 -3.13 19.65
N TYR A 379 -0.55 -2.13 18.80
CA TYR A 379 0.32 -0.99 19.08
C TYR A 379 -0.54 0.27 19.14
N SER A 380 -0.22 1.18 20.06
CA SER A 380 -1.03 2.38 20.30
C SER A 380 -1.34 3.15 19.01
N GLY A 381 -2.63 3.30 18.71
CA GLY A 381 -3.11 4.00 17.51
C GLY A 381 -3.32 3.09 16.29
N ASP A 382 -3.05 1.80 16.40
CA ASP A 382 -3.32 0.85 15.34
C ASP A 382 -4.80 0.51 15.20
N HIS A 383 -5.17 0.32 13.94
CA HIS A 383 -6.29 -0.51 13.52
C HIS A 383 -5.69 -1.86 13.10
N THR A 384 -6.20 -2.98 13.62
CA THR A 384 -5.53 -4.29 13.56
C THR A 384 -6.45 -5.34 12.94
N ASP A 385 -6.39 -5.54 11.63
CA ASP A 385 -7.19 -6.54 10.91
C ASP A 385 -6.35 -7.72 10.44
N MET A 386 -6.88 -8.93 10.60
CA MET A 386 -6.15 -10.15 10.22
C MET A 386 -6.17 -10.36 8.70
N ILE A 387 -7.29 -10.11 8.04
CA ILE A 387 -7.36 -9.99 6.59
C ILE A 387 -8.15 -8.74 6.25
N MET A 388 -7.58 -7.86 5.42
CA MET A 388 -8.16 -6.56 5.10
C MET A 388 -8.20 -6.29 3.59
N CYS A 389 -9.35 -5.80 3.14
CA CYS A 389 -9.60 -5.23 1.82
C CYS A 389 -10.28 -3.87 2.00
N THR A 390 -9.73 -2.82 1.40
CA THR A 390 -10.08 -1.42 1.73
C THR A 390 -10.79 -0.65 0.61
N SER A 391 -10.86 -1.25 -0.58
CA SER A 391 -11.43 -0.62 -1.77
C SER A 391 -12.18 -1.57 -2.69
N GLY A 392 -11.98 -2.88 -2.51
CA GLY A 392 -12.48 -3.92 -3.38
C GLY A 392 -11.54 -4.22 -4.56
N PRO A 393 -11.60 -5.45 -5.11
CA PRO A 393 -10.91 -5.81 -6.33
C PRO A 393 -11.18 -4.83 -7.49
N PRO A 394 -10.19 -4.50 -8.33
CA PRO A 394 -10.41 -3.75 -9.56
C PRO A 394 -11.33 -4.51 -10.54
N SER A 395 -11.80 -3.83 -11.58
CA SER A 395 -12.67 -4.44 -12.59
C SER A 395 -12.01 -5.67 -13.22
N GLY A 396 -12.74 -6.79 -13.29
CA GLY A 396 -12.25 -8.07 -13.81
C GLY A 396 -11.50 -8.93 -12.79
N ALA A 397 -11.20 -8.40 -11.61
CA ALA A 397 -10.56 -9.14 -10.52
C ALA A 397 -11.55 -9.59 -9.44
N LYS A 398 -11.05 -10.43 -8.53
CA LYS A 398 -11.78 -10.95 -7.37
C LYS A 398 -10.83 -11.16 -6.20
N LEU A 399 -11.39 -11.22 -5.00
CA LEU A 399 -10.69 -11.68 -3.81
C LEU A 399 -11.40 -12.93 -3.27
N VAL A 400 -10.64 -14.00 -3.03
CA VAL A 400 -11.14 -15.24 -2.44
C VAL A 400 -10.38 -15.53 -1.15
N ILE A 401 -11.10 -15.65 -0.05
CA ILE A 401 -10.59 -15.98 1.28
C ILE A 401 -11.28 -17.28 1.68
N ARG A 402 -10.56 -18.41 1.64
CA ARG A 402 -11.18 -19.72 1.83
C ARG A 402 -10.39 -20.71 2.68
N GLY A 403 -11.09 -21.51 3.48
CA GLY A 403 -10.44 -22.61 4.21
C GLY A 403 -9.43 -22.17 5.27
N ASN A 404 -9.41 -20.89 5.65
CA ASN A 404 -8.43 -20.34 6.60
C ASN A 404 -8.91 -20.47 8.05
N THR A 405 -7.97 -20.42 8.98
CA THR A 405 -8.24 -20.08 10.39
C THR A 405 -7.78 -18.66 10.65
N VAL A 406 -8.69 -17.79 11.05
CA VAL A 406 -8.41 -16.35 11.24
C VAL A 406 -8.91 -15.90 12.61
N ILE A 407 -7.99 -15.51 13.49
CA ILE A 407 -8.28 -15.20 14.89
C ILE A 407 -7.77 -13.80 15.20
N ASN A 408 -8.68 -12.90 15.54
CA ASN A 408 -8.34 -11.57 16.07
C ASN A 408 -8.66 -11.52 17.57
N THR A 409 -7.65 -11.63 18.44
CA THR A 409 -7.86 -11.63 19.89
C THR A 409 -8.19 -10.26 20.49
N LEU A 410 -8.15 -9.19 19.70
CA LEU A 410 -8.47 -7.84 20.15
C LEU A 410 -9.99 -7.58 20.14
N ASP A 411 -10.40 -6.52 20.82
CA ASP A 411 -11.78 -6.03 20.92
C ASP A 411 -12.15 -4.98 19.87
N GLN A 412 -11.22 -4.67 18.96
CA GLN A 412 -11.44 -3.76 17.85
C GLN A 412 -11.37 -4.51 16.50
N THR A 413 -11.96 -3.88 15.48
CA THR A 413 -11.82 -4.28 14.06
C THR A 413 -12.26 -5.73 13.79
N GLY A 414 -11.71 -6.45 12.80
CA GLY A 414 -12.16 -7.82 12.50
C GLY A 414 -11.10 -8.87 12.19
N ALA A 415 -11.57 -10.12 12.15
CA ALA A 415 -10.82 -11.23 11.57
C ALA A 415 -10.77 -11.08 10.04
N VAL A 416 -11.91 -10.74 9.42
CA VAL A 416 -11.98 -10.34 8.01
C VAL A 416 -12.66 -8.98 7.91
N ALA A 417 -11.92 -8.02 7.36
CA ALA A 417 -12.35 -6.65 7.22
C ALA A 417 -12.50 -6.27 5.74
N LEU A 418 -13.74 -6.10 5.29
CA LEU A 418 -14.06 -5.54 3.99
C LEU A 418 -14.57 -4.12 4.20
N PHE A 419 -13.72 -3.14 3.93
CA PHE A 419 -14.00 -1.72 4.13
C PHE A 419 -14.13 -0.96 2.82
N GLN A 420 -14.91 0.13 2.88
CA GLN A 420 -15.02 1.11 1.81
C GLN A 420 -14.20 2.37 2.08
N ASP A 421 -12.94 2.21 2.51
CA ASP A 421 -12.08 3.35 2.81
C ASP A 421 -11.76 4.15 1.54
N PHE A 422 -11.39 3.44 0.48
CA PHE A 422 -10.94 4.04 -0.78
C PHE A 422 -11.81 3.68 -1.99
N GLY A 423 -12.74 2.73 -1.87
CA GLY A 423 -13.59 2.29 -2.97
C GLY A 423 -14.75 1.40 -2.54
N VAL A 424 -15.68 1.14 -3.47
CA VAL A 424 -16.79 0.21 -3.25
C VAL A 424 -16.29 -1.22 -3.31
N VAL A 425 -16.48 -1.99 -2.24
CA VAL A 425 -16.13 -3.41 -2.20
C VAL A 425 -17.06 -4.21 -3.11
N ARG A 426 -16.49 -5.06 -3.96
CA ARG A 426 -17.23 -5.96 -4.85
C ARG A 426 -16.49 -7.26 -5.09
N ASN A 427 -17.16 -8.31 -5.56
CA ASN A 427 -16.52 -9.55 -6.05
C ASN A 427 -15.57 -10.22 -5.02
N VAL A 428 -15.98 -10.25 -3.74
CA VAL A 428 -15.23 -10.90 -2.67
C VAL A 428 -15.95 -12.17 -2.25
N THR A 429 -15.23 -13.28 -2.09
CA THR A 429 -15.76 -14.52 -1.53
C THR A 429 -15.00 -14.88 -0.27
N VAL A 430 -15.71 -14.96 0.86
CA VAL A 430 -15.23 -15.44 2.15
C VAL A 430 -15.94 -16.76 2.42
N GLU A 431 -15.27 -17.89 2.17
CA GLU A 431 -15.91 -19.20 2.19
C GLU A 431 -15.22 -20.27 3.03
N GLY A 432 -15.98 -21.01 3.84
CA GLY A 432 -15.44 -22.19 4.51
C GLY A 432 -14.27 -21.90 5.46
N ASN A 433 -14.22 -20.72 6.08
CA ASN A 433 -13.17 -20.36 7.04
C ASN A 433 -13.62 -20.62 8.48
N PHE A 434 -12.67 -20.81 9.39
CA PHE A 434 -12.88 -20.67 10.83
C PHE A 434 -12.49 -19.25 11.26
N LEU A 435 -13.44 -18.48 11.78
CA LEU A 435 -13.27 -17.08 12.09
C LEU A 435 -13.60 -16.81 13.56
N ALA A 436 -12.76 -16.04 14.24
CA ALA A 436 -12.96 -15.71 15.64
C ALA A 436 -12.46 -14.31 15.99
N GLY A 437 -13.21 -13.63 16.84
CA GLY A 437 -12.74 -12.45 17.54
C GLY A 437 -12.92 -11.13 16.77
N GLY A 438 -12.13 -10.12 17.13
CA GLY A 438 -12.27 -8.73 16.69
C GLY A 438 -13.42 -7.99 17.40
N GLY A 439 -13.57 -6.71 17.09
CA GLY A 439 -14.77 -5.93 17.40
C GLY A 439 -16.02 -6.55 16.78
N TYR A 440 -15.95 -6.86 15.48
CA TYR A 440 -16.85 -7.78 14.81
C TYR A 440 -16.02 -8.80 14.05
N THR A 441 -16.43 -10.07 14.02
CA THR A 441 -15.63 -11.09 13.31
C THR A 441 -15.45 -10.75 11.84
N VAL A 442 -16.52 -10.27 11.19
CA VAL A 442 -16.52 -9.86 9.79
C VAL A 442 -17.10 -8.46 9.61
N TYR A 443 -16.41 -7.61 8.85
CA TYR A 443 -17.01 -6.43 8.24
C TYR A 443 -17.39 -6.74 6.80
N GLY A 444 -18.67 -6.59 6.47
CA GLY A 444 -19.31 -7.17 5.29
C GLY A 444 -19.25 -6.33 4.00
N GLY A 445 -18.44 -5.27 3.95
CA GLY A 445 -18.23 -4.47 2.73
C GLY A 445 -19.19 -3.29 2.53
N GLY A 446 -20.15 -3.08 3.42
CA GLY A 446 -21.04 -1.92 3.43
C GLY A 446 -20.34 -0.65 3.93
N GLY A 447 -20.73 0.50 3.39
CA GLY A 447 -20.14 1.79 3.74
C GLY A 447 -20.67 2.93 2.87
N ASP A 448 -20.00 4.08 2.94
CA ASP A 448 -20.51 5.34 2.36
C ASP A 448 -20.07 5.59 0.91
N LYS A 449 -19.30 4.69 0.28
CA LYS A 449 -18.84 4.86 -1.11
C LYS A 449 -19.83 4.32 -2.13
N GLY A 450 -20.74 3.44 -1.70
CA GLY A 450 -21.82 2.90 -2.54
C GLY A 450 -22.25 1.51 -2.10
N THR A 451 -23.28 0.98 -2.77
CA THR A 451 -23.80 -0.37 -2.54
C THR A 451 -22.75 -1.41 -2.94
N SER A 452 -22.41 -2.30 -2.02
CA SER A 452 -21.50 -3.42 -2.32
C SER A 452 -22.18 -4.44 -3.24
N SER A 453 -21.41 -5.26 -3.96
CA SER A 453 -22.00 -6.26 -4.87
C SER A 453 -21.15 -7.51 -5.01
N ASN A 454 -21.77 -8.65 -5.26
CA ASN A 454 -21.11 -9.95 -5.37
C ASN A 454 -20.21 -10.29 -4.16
N ILE A 455 -20.60 -9.87 -2.96
CA ILE A 455 -19.95 -10.26 -1.70
C ILE A 455 -20.58 -11.56 -1.21
N LYS A 456 -19.81 -12.65 -1.20
CA LYS A 456 -20.28 -13.97 -0.76
C LYS A 456 -19.60 -14.34 0.54
N ILE A 457 -20.32 -14.31 1.65
CA ILE A 457 -19.83 -14.79 2.94
C ILE A 457 -20.59 -16.08 3.24
N VAL A 458 -19.98 -17.23 2.95
CA VAL A 458 -20.70 -18.50 2.90
C VAL A 458 -19.98 -19.65 3.61
N ASN A 459 -20.75 -20.51 4.28
CA ASN A 459 -20.25 -21.75 4.87
C ASN A 459 -19.11 -21.58 5.88
N ASN A 460 -18.95 -20.40 6.49
CA ASN A 460 -17.92 -20.15 7.51
C ASN A 460 -18.37 -20.65 8.88
N VAL A 461 -17.40 -20.98 9.73
CA VAL A 461 -17.60 -21.30 11.14
C VAL A 461 -17.10 -20.14 12.01
N PHE A 462 -18.01 -19.57 12.80
CA PHE A 462 -17.73 -18.51 13.75
C PHE A 462 -17.53 -19.11 15.15
N SER A 463 -16.48 -18.68 15.84
CA SER A 463 -16.18 -19.15 17.20
C SER A 463 -16.48 -18.10 18.25
N ARG A 464 -17.01 -18.53 19.39
CA ARG A 464 -17.24 -17.69 20.57
C ARG A 464 -16.18 -17.86 21.64
N LYS A 465 -15.10 -18.59 21.33
CA LYS A 465 -13.99 -18.85 22.25
C LYS A 465 -13.18 -17.60 22.59
N VAL A 466 -13.05 -16.67 21.66
CA VAL A 466 -12.37 -15.38 21.89
C VAL A 466 -13.32 -14.40 22.57
N TRP A 467 -14.48 -14.17 21.97
CA TRP A 467 -15.53 -13.29 22.50
C TRP A 467 -16.87 -14.00 22.46
N SER A 468 -17.68 -13.86 23.51
CA SER A 468 -18.94 -14.61 23.67
C SER A 468 -19.98 -14.35 22.57
N LYS A 469 -19.86 -13.25 21.81
CA LYS A 469 -20.73 -12.91 20.68
C LYS A 469 -20.10 -13.19 19.31
N GLY A 470 -18.95 -13.87 19.24
CA GLY A 470 -18.21 -14.11 17.98
C GLY A 470 -17.19 -13.02 17.67
N GLY A 471 -17.54 -11.77 17.96
CA GLY A 471 -16.65 -10.64 18.17
C GLY A 471 -17.06 -9.93 19.46
N TYR A 472 -16.40 -8.84 19.83
CA TYR A 472 -16.73 -8.05 21.02
C TYR A 472 -18.17 -7.50 20.95
N PHE A 473 -18.57 -7.01 19.78
CA PHE A 473 -19.91 -6.49 19.52
C PHE A 473 -20.84 -7.53 18.86
N GLY A 474 -20.31 -8.38 17.97
CA GLY A 474 -21.09 -9.41 17.28
C GLY A 474 -20.29 -10.14 16.19
N PRO A 475 -20.91 -11.10 15.47
CA PRO A 475 -20.24 -11.85 14.42
C PRO A 475 -20.01 -11.04 13.14
N VAL A 476 -20.86 -10.04 12.87
CA VAL A 476 -20.82 -9.29 11.62
C VAL A 476 -21.31 -7.87 11.82
N ALA A 477 -20.72 -6.95 11.07
CA ALA A 477 -21.22 -5.60 10.87
C ALA A 477 -21.10 -5.19 9.40
N HIS A 478 -21.86 -4.16 9.00
CA HIS A 478 -21.75 -3.55 7.68
C HIS A 478 -21.88 -4.56 6.53
N TYR A 479 -22.75 -5.55 6.64
CA TYR A 479 -23.15 -6.38 5.51
C TYR A 479 -24.33 -5.70 4.80
N ASP A 480 -24.30 -5.65 3.47
CA ASP A 480 -25.31 -4.98 2.66
C ASP A 480 -26.21 -6.03 1.98
N ASP A 481 -27.35 -6.32 2.61
CA ASP A 481 -28.32 -7.30 2.09
C ASP A 481 -28.95 -6.89 0.76
N ASN A 482 -28.90 -5.58 0.42
CA ASN A 482 -29.49 -5.06 -0.81
C ASN A 482 -28.50 -5.08 -1.99
N GLY A 483 -27.24 -5.43 -1.73
CA GLY A 483 -26.21 -5.51 -2.75
C GLY A 483 -26.47 -6.62 -3.76
N SER A 484 -26.48 -6.27 -5.05
CA SER A 484 -26.70 -7.25 -6.11
C SER A 484 -25.65 -8.36 -6.06
N GLY A 485 -26.11 -9.61 -5.97
CA GLY A 485 -25.26 -10.80 -5.89
C GLY A 485 -24.57 -11.01 -4.53
N ASN A 486 -24.88 -10.20 -3.52
CA ASN A 486 -24.43 -10.45 -2.16
C ASN A 486 -25.13 -11.70 -1.60
N VAL A 487 -24.39 -12.57 -0.92
CA VAL A 487 -24.90 -13.82 -0.34
C VAL A 487 -24.33 -14.05 1.05
N TRP A 488 -25.22 -14.18 2.03
CA TRP A 488 -24.93 -14.69 3.37
C TRP A 488 -25.65 -16.02 3.55
N SER A 489 -24.93 -17.14 3.59
CA SER A 489 -25.57 -18.46 3.71
C SER A 489 -24.66 -19.52 4.30
N GLY A 490 -25.23 -20.50 5.00
CA GLY A 490 -24.48 -21.64 5.56
C GLY A 490 -23.48 -21.30 6.67
N ASN A 491 -23.40 -20.03 7.09
CA ASN A 491 -22.56 -19.59 8.20
C ASN A 491 -23.13 -20.11 9.53
N LYS A 492 -22.26 -20.71 10.33
CA LYS A 492 -22.65 -21.38 11.58
C LYS A 492 -21.70 -21.07 12.71
N TRP A 493 -22.17 -21.16 13.93
CA TRP A 493 -21.34 -21.19 15.13
C TRP A 493 -20.60 -22.52 15.22
N GLU A 494 -19.55 -22.58 16.01
CA GLU A 494 -18.76 -23.80 16.24
C GLU A 494 -19.58 -24.98 16.80
N ASN A 495 -20.72 -24.72 17.42
CA ASN A 495 -21.68 -25.75 17.87
C ASN A 495 -22.69 -26.17 16.78
N GLY A 496 -22.59 -25.63 15.57
CA GLY A 496 -23.44 -25.94 14.42
C GLY A 496 -24.69 -25.08 14.24
N SER A 497 -25.05 -24.22 15.20
CA SER A 497 -26.23 -23.35 15.05
C SER A 497 -25.98 -22.22 14.03
N PRO A 498 -27.01 -21.69 13.36
CA PRO A 498 -26.81 -20.67 12.32
C PRO A 498 -26.35 -19.31 12.88
N VAL A 499 -25.58 -18.57 12.07
CA VAL A 499 -25.19 -17.18 12.32
C VAL A 499 -25.99 -16.28 11.38
N SER A 500 -26.72 -15.31 11.92
CA SER A 500 -27.45 -14.30 11.13
C SER A 500 -26.51 -13.18 10.66
N ALA A 501 -26.84 -12.57 9.52
CA ALA A 501 -26.16 -11.39 8.99
C ALA A 501 -26.47 -10.09 9.77
N GLY A 502 -27.49 -10.12 10.63
CA GLY A 502 -28.04 -8.95 11.31
C GLY A 502 -29.53 -8.85 11.06
#